data_AF-A0A9D8EM20-F1
#
_entry.id   AF-A0A9D8EM20-F1
#
_cell.length_a   1.000
_cell.length_b   1.000
_cell.length_c   1.000
_cell.angle_alpha   90.00
_cell.angle_beta   90.00
_cell.angle_gamma   90.00
#
_symmetry.space_group_name_H-M   'P 1'
#
loop_
_entity.id
_entity.type
_entity.pdbx_description
1 polymer ?
#
loop_
_entity_poly.entity_id
_entity_poly.type
_entity_poly.pdbx_seq_one_letter_code
_entity_poly.pdbx_strand_id
1 'polypeptide(L)'
;GNYKKLNRDLLLAGAVLHDIGKIREYKFDKKNITIGVSNEGKLLGHITIGYGMVLGKIKEIKSFPEDLKERLLHIILSHHGAKEFGSPKRPKILEAFVVYHVDHMDADIGGFCIVAEESGGRAEWSEYLKNFERSIYLKELNLAQDFDEYFIDTDPGEVEDIDDKNLFRKKKTELEQDELF
;
A
#
# COMPACT_ATOMS: atom_id res chain seq x y z
N GLY A 1 17.26 5.89 -7.23
CA GLY A 1 15.89 5.82 -7.76
C GLY A 1 15.88 6.33 -9.19
N ASN A 2 15.25 5.59 -10.12
CA ASN A 2 15.33 5.85 -11.57
C ASN A 2 14.37 6.95 -12.08
N TYR A 3 13.55 7.55 -11.22
CA TYR A 3 12.58 8.59 -11.60
C TYR A 3 13.12 10.00 -11.33
N LYS A 4 13.97 10.52 -12.23
CA LYS A 4 14.60 11.85 -12.07
C LYS A 4 13.61 13.03 -11.95
N LYS A 5 12.36 12.85 -12.38
CA LYS A 5 11.31 13.88 -12.35
C LYS A 5 10.51 13.91 -11.05
N LEU A 6 10.72 12.95 -10.15
CA LEU A 6 10.02 12.87 -8.88
C LEU A 6 10.76 13.70 -7.83
N ASN A 7 10.10 14.74 -7.30
CA ASN A 7 10.65 15.50 -6.21
C ASN A 7 10.50 14.71 -4.91
N ARG A 8 11.63 14.18 -4.41
CA ARG A 8 11.65 13.33 -3.21
C ARG A 8 11.14 14.06 -1.97
N ASP A 9 11.53 15.32 -1.77
CA ASP A 9 11.19 16.05 -0.56
C ASP A 9 9.70 16.40 -0.53
N LEU A 10 9.14 16.82 -1.67
CA LEU A 10 7.71 17.05 -1.81
C LEU A 10 6.91 15.75 -1.65
N LEU A 11 7.39 14.63 -2.21
CA LEU A 11 6.75 13.34 -2.03
C LEU A 11 6.71 12.93 -0.56
N LEU A 12 7.84 13.03 0.15
CA LEU A 12 7.93 12.67 1.57
C LEU A 12 7.06 13.59 2.43
N ALA A 13 7.10 14.90 2.19
CA ALA A 13 6.24 15.85 2.88
C ALA A 13 4.76 15.55 2.63
N GLY A 14 4.38 15.27 1.38
CA GLY A 14 3.03 14.87 1.00
C GLY A 14 2.59 13.57 1.68
N ALA A 15 3.44 12.54 1.67
CA ALA A 15 3.16 11.26 2.30
C ALA A 15 2.98 11.37 3.82
N VAL A 16 3.71 12.25 4.50
CA VAL A 16 3.53 12.47 5.94
C VAL A 16 2.27 13.30 6.24
N LEU A 17 1.94 14.26 5.37
CA LEU A 17 0.91 15.27 5.65
C LEU A 17 -0.47 14.97 5.06
N HIS A 18 -0.59 14.02 4.12
CA HIS A 18 -1.85 13.79 3.38
C HIS A 18 -3.05 13.61 4.31
N ASP A 19 -2.87 12.90 5.41
CA ASP A 19 -3.89 12.54 6.39
C ASP A 19 -3.84 13.32 7.71
N ILE A 20 -3.06 14.42 7.78
CA ILE A 20 -2.86 15.16 9.02
C ILE A 20 -4.15 15.68 9.66
N GLY A 21 -5.22 15.83 8.87
CA GLY A 21 -6.54 16.20 9.36
C GLY A 21 -7.20 15.16 10.28
N LYS A 22 -6.80 13.88 10.19
CA LYS A 22 -7.35 12.79 11.03
C LYS A 22 -7.20 13.08 12.53
N ILE A 23 -6.17 13.85 12.92
CA ILE A 23 -5.93 14.22 14.32
C ILE A 23 -7.03 15.11 14.92
N ARG A 24 -7.76 15.85 14.06
CA ARG A 24 -8.89 16.70 14.44
C ARG A 24 -10.23 16.08 14.06
N GLU A 25 -10.24 15.19 13.07
CA GLU A 25 -11.41 14.42 12.69
C GLU A 25 -11.81 13.44 13.79
N TYR A 26 -10.87 12.69 14.36
CA TYR A 26 -11.15 11.73 15.41
C TYR A 26 -10.99 12.32 16.82
N LYS A 27 -11.77 11.80 17.75
CA LYS A 27 -11.68 12.05 19.19
C LYS A 27 -11.52 10.72 19.90
N PHE A 28 -10.53 10.65 20.77
CA PHE A 28 -10.38 9.52 21.67
C PHE A 28 -11.04 9.83 23.01
N ASP A 29 -12.11 9.11 23.34
CA ASP A 29 -12.70 9.17 24.67
C ASP A 29 -11.94 8.23 25.61
N LYS A 30 -11.00 8.80 26.37
CA LYS A 30 -10.20 8.08 27.36
C LYS A 30 -11.03 7.37 28.43
N LYS A 31 -12.26 7.83 28.70
CA LYS A 31 -13.10 7.25 29.76
C LYS A 31 -13.77 5.97 29.32
N ASN A 32 -14.15 5.89 28.05
CA ASN A 32 -14.85 4.73 27.49
C ASN A 32 -13.98 3.88 26.56
N ILE A 33 -12.71 4.27 26.34
CA ILE A 33 -11.78 3.62 25.40
C ILE A 33 -12.43 3.47 24.02
N THR A 34 -13.08 4.54 23.55
CA THR A 34 -13.73 4.57 22.24
C THR A 34 -13.14 5.65 21.35
N ILE A 35 -13.08 5.36 20.05
CA ILE A 35 -12.75 6.31 19.01
C ILE A 35 -14.08 6.83 18.43
N GLY A 36 -14.33 8.12 18.59
CA GLY A 36 -15.47 8.81 17.98
C GLY A 36 -15.01 9.80 16.92
N VAL A 37 -15.94 10.26 16.10
CA VAL A 37 -15.71 11.36 15.14
C VAL A 37 -16.12 12.70 15.77
N SER A 38 -15.26 13.70 15.69
CA SER A 38 -15.51 15.06 16.17
C SER A 38 -16.60 15.77 15.37
N ASN A 39 -17.19 16.83 15.93
CA ASN A 39 -18.14 17.65 15.16
C ASN A 39 -17.48 18.25 13.92
N GLU A 40 -16.23 18.67 14.04
CA GLU A 40 -15.45 19.19 12.92
C GLU A 40 -15.24 18.12 11.84
N GLY A 41 -14.88 16.91 12.25
CA GLY A 41 -14.72 15.74 11.38
C GLY A 41 -16.02 15.40 10.64
N LYS A 42 -17.14 15.30 11.37
CA LYS A 42 -18.45 15.01 10.79
C LYS A 42 -18.93 16.07 9.78
N LEU A 43 -18.56 17.33 9.98
CA LEU A 43 -18.99 18.44 9.12
C LEU A 43 -18.05 18.70 7.94
N LEU A 44 -16.74 18.50 8.11
CA LEU A 44 -15.73 18.94 7.15
C LEU A 44 -14.90 17.80 6.54
N GLY A 45 -14.69 16.71 7.28
CA GLY A 45 -13.79 15.60 6.92
C GLY A 45 -12.30 15.95 7.02
N HIS A 46 -11.44 14.95 7.21
CA HIS A 46 -10.00 15.14 7.39
C HIS A 46 -9.31 15.87 6.23
N ILE A 47 -9.73 15.66 4.98
CA ILE A 47 -9.10 16.31 3.82
C ILE A 47 -9.17 17.83 3.94
N THR A 48 -10.38 18.35 4.20
CA THR A 48 -10.64 19.79 4.34
C THR A 48 -9.89 20.36 5.55
N ILE A 49 -9.92 19.63 6.67
CA ILE A 49 -9.25 20.03 7.90
C ILE A 49 -7.73 20.07 7.70
N GLY A 50 -7.16 19.03 7.11
CA GLY A 50 -5.72 18.92 6.82
C GLY A 50 -5.23 20.00 5.87
N TYR A 51 -5.99 20.28 4.80
CA TYR A 51 -5.70 21.41 3.90
C TYR A 51 -5.65 22.73 4.68
N GLY A 52 -6.64 23.00 5.54
CA GLY A 52 -6.70 24.21 6.36
C GLY A 52 -5.53 24.33 7.33
N MET A 53 -5.16 23.22 7.99
CA MET A 53 -4.01 23.16 8.90
C MET A 53 -2.69 23.49 8.20
N VAL A 54 -2.43 22.84 7.07
CA VAL A 54 -1.19 23.04 6.31
C VAL A 54 -1.13 24.44 5.70
N LEU A 55 -2.22 24.92 5.10
CA LEU A 55 -2.29 26.29 4.58
C LEU A 55 -2.07 27.33 5.69
N GLY A 56 -2.63 27.12 6.88
CA GLY A 56 -2.41 27.95 8.06
C GLY A 56 -0.93 28.04 8.41
N LYS A 57 -0.23 26.90 8.46
CA LYS A 57 1.22 26.86 8.74
C LYS A 57 2.08 27.46 7.65
N ILE A 58 1.73 27.28 6.37
CA ILE A 58 2.45 27.91 5.27
C ILE A 58 2.39 29.44 5.37
N LYS A 59 1.25 30.01 5.77
CA LYS A 59 1.09 31.47 5.95
C LYS A 59 1.98 32.05 7.05
N GLU A 60 2.41 31.25 8.03
CA GLU A 60 3.34 31.67 9.08
C GLU A 60 4.80 31.74 8.59
N ILE A 61 5.12 31.12 7.44
CA ILE A 61 6.47 31.07 6.89
C ILE A 61 6.67 32.22 5.91
N LYS A 62 7.58 33.15 6.23
CA LYS A 62 7.92 34.28 5.37
C LYS A 62 8.48 33.77 4.03
N SER A 63 7.94 34.29 2.92
CA SER A 63 8.43 34.01 1.56
C SER A 63 8.37 32.54 1.15
N PHE A 64 7.37 31.78 1.65
CA PHE A 64 7.14 30.41 1.21
C PHE A 64 6.88 30.36 -0.32
N PRO A 65 7.55 29.49 -1.09
CA PRO A 65 7.37 29.44 -2.54
C PRO A 65 5.95 29.06 -2.97
N GLU A 66 5.37 29.84 -3.87
CA GLU A 66 3.97 29.68 -4.27
C GLU A 66 3.69 28.33 -4.96
N ASP A 67 4.54 27.92 -5.91
CA ASP A 67 4.41 26.63 -6.61
C ASP A 67 4.53 25.44 -5.63
N LEU A 68 5.43 25.53 -4.63
CA LEU A 68 5.56 24.50 -3.60
C LEU A 68 4.28 24.41 -2.74
N LYS A 69 3.69 25.56 -2.41
CA LYS A 69 2.45 25.63 -1.63
C LYS A 69 1.32 24.96 -2.39
N GLU A 70 1.12 25.33 -3.65
CA GLU A 70 0.07 24.78 -4.50
C GLU A 70 0.21 23.27 -4.67
N ARG A 71 1.43 22.78 -4.91
CA ARG A 71 1.70 21.34 -5.05
C ARG A 71 1.44 20.56 -3.76
N LEU A 72 1.94 21.04 -2.63
CA LEU A 72 1.77 20.35 -1.35
C LEU A 72 0.28 20.29 -0.96
N LEU A 73 -0.44 21.40 -1.12
CA LEU A 73 -1.87 21.45 -0.86
C LEU A 73 -2.66 20.57 -1.85
N HIS A 74 -2.22 20.48 -3.11
CA HIS A 74 -2.83 19.59 -4.10
C HIS A 74 -2.65 18.12 -3.72
N ILE A 75 -1.51 17.71 -3.17
CA ILE A 75 -1.32 16.34 -2.65
C ILE A 75 -2.38 16.04 -1.59
N ILE A 76 -2.55 16.92 -0.60
CA ILE A 76 -3.55 16.75 0.46
C ILE A 76 -4.98 16.71 -0.13
N LEU A 77 -5.32 17.58 -1.07
CA LEU A 77 -6.67 17.58 -1.65
C LEU A 77 -6.98 16.40 -2.58
N SER A 78 -5.97 15.68 -3.05
CA SER A 78 -6.13 14.66 -4.08
C SER A 78 -5.71 13.25 -3.67
N HIS A 79 -5.24 13.05 -2.44
CA HIS A 79 -4.68 11.76 -2.01
C HIS A 79 -5.70 10.61 -2.03
N HIS A 80 -7.00 10.85 -1.95
CA HIS A 80 -8.03 9.81 -2.18
C HIS A 80 -8.20 9.41 -3.66
N GLY A 81 -7.50 10.05 -4.60
CA GLY A 81 -7.46 9.65 -6.01
C GLY A 81 -8.64 10.10 -6.86
N ALA A 82 -9.88 9.84 -6.44
CA ALA A 82 -11.07 10.09 -7.26
C ALA A 82 -12.31 10.48 -6.44
N LYS A 83 -13.32 11.05 -7.12
CA LYS A 83 -14.51 11.59 -6.44
C LYS A 83 -15.33 10.50 -5.76
N GLU A 84 -15.40 9.35 -6.41
CA GLU A 84 -15.99 8.10 -5.92
C GLU A 84 -15.36 7.62 -4.60
N PHE A 85 -14.09 7.98 -4.35
CA PHE A 85 -13.39 7.69 -3.11
C PHE A 85 -13.41 8.87 -2.13
N GLY A 86 -14.26 9.88 -2.36
CA GLY A 86 -14.36 11.06 -1.51
C GLY A 86 -13.31 12.14 -1.78
N SER A 87 -12.51 12.03 -2.85
CA SER A 87 -11.49 13.01 -3.20
C SER A 87 -12.09 14.28 -3.83
N PRO A 88 -11.77 15.49 -3.33
CA PRO A 88 -12.14 16.74 -3.98
C PRO A 88 -11.59 16.90 -5.41
N LYS A 89 -10.39 16.38 -5.68
CA LYS A 89 -9.69 16.48 -6.97
C LYS A 89 -8.92 15.20 -7.28
N ARG A 90 -8.80 14.86 -8.57
CA ARG A 90 -7.86 13.79 -8.98
C ARG A 90 -6.40 14.27 -8.87
N PRO A 91 -5.43 13.38 -8.60
CA PRO A 91 -4.01 13.69 -8.68
C PRO A 91 -3.62 14.28 -10.04
N LYS A 92 -2.79 15.32 -10.04
CA LYS A 92 -2.36 16.06 -11.26
C LYS A 92 -0.85 16.27 -11.34
N ILE A 93 -0.13 15.84 -10.32
CA ILE A 93 1.33 15.86 -10.26
C ILE A 93 1.80 14.47 -9.86
N LEU A 94 3.04 14.13 -10.22
CA LEU A 94 3.58 12.80 -10.01
C LEU A 94 3.62 12.42 -8.53
N GLU A 95 3.97 13.37 -7.66
CA GLU A 95 4.02 13.16 -6.21
C GLU A 95 2.65 12.80 -5.64
N ALA A 96 1.60 13.53 -6.02
CA ALA A 96 0.22 13.24 -5.59
C ALA A 96 -0.29 11.91 -6.11
N PHE A 97 0.08 11.56 -7.35
CA PHE A 97 -0.29 10.28 -7.95
C PHE A 97 0.35 9.11 -7.18
N VAL A 98 1.63 9.23 -6.84
CA VAL A 98 2.34 8.23 -6.03
C VAL A 98 1.72 8.13 -4.63
N VAL A 99 1.47 9.25 -3.95
CA VAL A 99 0.87 9.24 -2.60
C VAL A 99 -0.48 8.53 -2.62
N TYR A 100 -1.36 8.85 -3.57
CA TYR A 100 -2.64 8.16 -3.71
C TYR A 100 -2.48 6.65 -3.88
N HIS A 101 -1.63 6.21 -4.79
CA HIS A 101 -1.50 4.78 -5.05
C HIS A 101 -0.85 4.01 -3.90
N VAL A 102 0.09 4.64 -3.18
CA VAL A 102 0.69 4.04 -1.99
C VAL A 102 -0.34 3.92 -0.87
N ASP A 103 -1.12 4.97 -0.62
CA ASP A 103 -2.19 4.98 0.39
C ASP A 103 -3.29 3.94 0.07
N HIS A 104 -3.74 3.89 -1.18
CA HIS A 104 -4.74 2.92 -1.62
C HIS A 104 -4.24 1.48 -1.51
N MET A 105 -2.98 1.23 -1.88
CA MET A 105 -2.37 -0.08 -1.76
C MET A 105 -2.22 -0.51 -0.30
N ASP A 106 -1.87 0.40 0.61
CA ASP A 106 -1.80 0.11 2.05
C ASP A 106 -3.17 -0.31 2.60
N ALA A 107 -4.24 0.39 2.21
CA ALA A 107 -5.61 0.04 2.56
C ALA A 107 -6.02 -1.34 2.02
N ASP A 108 -5.66 -1.67 0.77
CA ASP A 108 -5.93 -2.98 0.17
C ASP A 108 -5.18 -4.09 0.91
N ILE A 109 -3.88 -3.89 1.20
CA ILE A 109 -3.06 -4.85 1.96
C ILE A 109 -3.68 -5.09 3.34
N GLY A 110 -4.07 -4.03 4.05
CA GLY A 110 -4.73 -4.15 5.35
C GLY A 110 -6.03 -4.97 5.27
N GLY A 111 -6.82 -4.77 4.22
CA GLY A 111 -8.03 -5.55 3.98
C GLY A 111 -7.74 -7.03 3.69
N PHE A 112 -6.69 -7.35 2.94
CA PHE A 112 -6.25 -8.73 2.73
C PHE A 112 -5.84 -9.41 4.04
N CYS A 113 -5.08 -8.70 4.89
CA CYS A 113 -4.67 -9.21 6.20
C CYS A 113 -5.87 -9.52 7.10
N ILE A 114 -6.85 -8.62 7.18
CA ILE A 114 -8.07 -8.82 7.98
C ILE A 114 -8.83 -10.07 7.52
N VAL A 115 -9.01 -10.24 6.21
CA VAL A 115 -9.72 -11.41 5.66
C VAL A 115 -8.99 -12.70 6.00
N ALA A 116 -7.66 -12.71 5.89
CA ALA A 116 -6.85 -13.86 6.26
C ALA A 116 -6.98 -14.20 7.76
N GLU A 117 -6.89 -13.19 8.63
CA GLU A 117 -7.05 -13.36 10.08
C GLU A 117 -8.44 -13.90 10.46
N GLU A 118 -9.51 -13.36 9.88
CA GLU A 118 -10.89 -13.77 10.16
C GLU A 118 -11.18 -15.23 9.74
N SER A 119 -10.50 -15.72 8.70
CA SER A 119 -10.62 -17.12 8.28
C SER A 119 -10.07 -18.11 9.31
N GLY A 120 -9.12 -17.68 10.14
CA GLY A 120 -8.42 -18.51 11.12
C GLY A 120 -7.68 -19.70 10.50
N GLY A 121 -7.25 -19.60 9.24
CA GLY A 121 -6.50 -20.66 8.53
C GLY A 121 -7.32 -21.91 8.19
N ARG A 122 -8.65 -21.87 8.34
CA ARG A 122 -9.55 -23.01 8.10
C ARG A 122 -10.05 -23.10 6.66
N ALA A 123 -10.00 -21.99 5.92
CA ALA A 123 -10.51 -21.89 4.56
C ALA A 123 -9.36 -21.55 3.61
N GLU A 124 -9.37 -22.18 2.44
CA GLU A 124 -8.38 -21.90 1.39
C GLU A 124 -8.71 -20.63 0.60
N TRP A 125 -10.01 -20.32 0.49
CA TRP A 125 -10.52 -19.16 -0.23
C TRP A 125 -11.49 -18.38 0.66
N SER A 126 -11.49 -17.05 0.50
CA SER A 126 -12.57 -16.22 1.01
C SER A 126 -13.83 -16.35 0.15
N GLU A 127 -14.98 -15.99 0.73
CA GLU A 127 -16.16 -15.60 -0.04
C GLU A 127 -15.83 -14.44 -1.00
N TYR A 128 -16.67 -14.21 -2.01
CA TYR A 128 -16.46 -13.12 -2.96
C TYR A 128 -16.53 -11.76 -2.25
N LEU A 129 -15.43 -10.99 -2.30
CA LEU A 129 -15.34 -9.69 -1.67
C LEU A 129 -15.59 -8.59 -2.68
N LYS A 130 -16.73 -7.92 -2.56
CA LYS A 130 -17.16 -6.89 -3.52
C LYS A 130 -16.17 -5.73 -3.65
N ASN A 131 -15.54 -5.32 -2.56
CA ASN A 131 -14.54 -4.23 -2.56
C ASN A 131 -13.26 -4.61 -3.31
N PHE A 132 -12.95 -5.90 -3.42
CA PHE A 132 -11.82 -6.41 -4.21
C PHE A 132 -12.24 -6.98 -5.57
N GLU A 133 -13.53 -7.15 -5.83
CA GLU A 133 -14.09 -7.78 -7.02
C GLU A 133 -13.54 -9.19 -7.29
N ARG A 134 -13.15 -9.90 -6.23
CA ARG A 134 -12.55 -11.23 -6.29
C ARG A 134 -12.66 -11.94 -4.95
N SER A 135 -12.53 -13.27 -4.98
CA SER A 135 -12.16 -14.04 -3.80
C SER A 135 -10.65 -13.98 -3.59
N ILE A 136 -10.22 -14.04 -2.33
CA ILE A 136 -8.81 -14.02 -1.94
C ILE A 136 -8.40 -15.44 -1.58
N TYR A 137 -7.23 -15.88 -2.07
CA TYR A 137 -6.59 -17.11 -1.65
C TYR A 137 -5.85 -16.90 -0.33
N LEU A 138 -6.13 -17.73 0.67
CA LEU A 138 -5.75 -17.49 2.07
C LEU A 138 -4.66 -18.44 2.58
N LYS A 139 -4.35 -19.49 1.82
CA LYS A 139 -3.32 -20.44 2.21
C LYS A 139 -1.94 -19.81 2.05
N GLU A 140 -1.16 -19.79 3.12
CA GLU A 140 0.22 -19.35 3.07
C GLU A 140 1.07 -20.34 2.28
N LEU A 141 2.05 -19.80 1.55
CA LEU A 141 3.01 -20.60 0.80
C LEU A 141 4.00 -21.26 1.76
N ASN A 142 3.89 -22.58 1.96
CA ASN A 142 4.77 -23.36 2.83
C ASN A 142 5.78 -24.17 2.01
N LEU A 143 6.84 -23.49 1.56
CA LEU A 143 7.89 -24.10 0.73
C LEU A 143 8.67 -25.23 1.43
N ALA A 144 8.62 -25.37 2.76
CA ALA A 144 9.36 -26.45 3.43
C ALA A 144 8.67 -27.82 3.28
N GLN A 145 7.34 -27.88 3.30
CA GLN A 145 6.59 -29.13 3.19
C GLN A 145 6.39 -29.56 1.72
N ASP A 146 6.23 -28.59 0.82
CA ASP A 146 5.96 -28.86 -0.60
C ASP A 146 7.19 -29.41 -1.35
N PHE A 147 8.40 -29.15 -0.85
CA PHE A 147 9.63 -29.75 -1.39
C PHE A 147 9.89 -31.15 -0.85
N ASP A 148 9.59 -31.42 0.43
CA ASP A 148 9.77 -32.76 1.02
C ASP A 148 8.87 -33.81 0.32
N GLU A 149 7.65 -33.45 -0.09
CA GLU A 149 6.79 -34.33 -0.90
C GLU A 149 7.37 -34.67 -2.28
N TYR A 150 8.18 -33.78 -2.86
CA TYR A 150 8.80 -34.00 -4.18
C TYR A 150 10.06 -34.88 -4.14
N PHE A 151 10.69 -35.04 -2.97
CA PHE A 151 11.90 -35.86 -2.80
C PHE A 151 11.63 -37.26 -2.24
N ILE A 152 10.40 -37.58 -1.82
CA ILE A 152 10.05 -38.91 -1.29
C ILE A 152 9.92 -39.98 -2.40
N ASP A 153 9.83 -39.59 -3.68
CA ASP A 153 9.64 -40.52 -4.80
C ASP A 153 10.93 -40.92 -5.54
N THR A 154 12.09 -40.45 -5.07
CA THR A 154 13.39 -40.96 -5.53
C THR A 154 13.90 -42.03 -4.57
N ASP A 155 13.84 -43.28 -5.04
CA ASP A 155 14.44 -44.46 -4.41
C ASP A 155 15.89 -44.12 -3.96
N PRO A 156 16.27 -44.32 -2.69
CA PRO A 156 17.59 -43.94 -2.16
C PRO A 156 18.79 -44.66 -2.80
N GLY A 157 18.57 -45.48 -3.84
CA GLY A 157 19.59 -46.20 -4.59
C GLY A 157 20.31 -45.42 -5.70
N GLU A 158 19.83 -44.24 -6.12
CA GLU A 158 20.46 -43.45 -7.19
C GLU A 158 20.62 -41.96 -6.81
N VAL A 159 21.41 -41.68 -5.77
CA VAL A 159 21.96 -40.34 -5.58
C VAL A 159 23.46 -40.43 -5.80
N GLU A 160 23.89 -40.33 -7.07
CA GLU A 160 25.24 -39.87 -7.36
C GLU A 160 25.38 -38.46 -6.79
N ASP A 161 26.49 -38.19 -6.10
CA ASP A 161 26.80 -36.89 -5.50
C ASP A 161 26.67 -35.74 -6.52
N ILE A 162 25.50 -35.09 -6.57
CA ILE A 162 25.31 -33.88 -7.37
C ILE A 162 25.76 -32.70 -6.51
N ASP A 163 26.98 -32.23 -6.78
CA ASP A 163 27.50 -30.96 -6.29
C ASP A 163 26.53 -29.82 -6.61
N ASP A 164 25.85 -29.33 -5.57
CA ASP A 164 24.76 -28.33 -5.55
C ASP A 164 25.04 -27.06 -6.36
N LYS A 165 26.30 -26.80 -6.71
CA LYS A 165 26.71 -25.60 -7.45
C LYS A 165 26.48 -25.69 -8.96
N ASN A 166 26.25 -26.88 -9.52
CA ASN A 166 26.04 -27.05 -10.97
C ASN A 166 24.57 -27.01 -11.40
N LEU A 167 23.62 -27.29 -10.51
CA LEU A 167 22.18 -27.32 -10.84
C LEU A 167 21.64 -25.92 -11.20
N PHE A 168 22.10 -24.88 -10.50
CA PHE A 168 21.74 -23.49 -10.77
C PHE A 168 22.31 -22.95 -12.08
N ARG A 169 23.41 -23.53 -12.57
CA ARG A 169 24.05 -23.07 -13.81
C ARG A 169 23.38 -23.66 -15.06
N LYS A 170 22.84 -24.89 -14.96
CA LYS A 170 22.16 -25.57 -16.08
C LYS A 170 20.79 -24.98 -16.40
N LYS A 171 19.99 -24.64 -15.38
CA LYS A 171 18.65 -24.02 -15.57
C LYS A 171 18.70 -22.64 -16.22
N LYS A 172 19.80 -21.90 -16.06
CA LYS A 172 19.94 -20.57 -16.68
C LYS A 172 20.07 -20.63 -18.21
N THR A 173 20.65 -21.72 -18.73
CA THR A 173 20.83 -21.94 -20.18
C THR A 173 19.60 -22.48 -20.90
N GLU A 174 18.69 -23.18 -20.22
CA GLU A 174 17.44 -23.68 -20.83
C GLU A 174 16.37 -22.58 -20.92
N LEU A 175 16.28 -21.70 -19.91
CA LEU A 175 15.33 -20.58 -19.92
C LEU A 175 15.66 -19.49 -20.98
N GLU A 176 16.92 -19.39 -21.43
CA GLU A 176 17.32 -18.46 -22.50
C GLU A 176 17.00 -18.97 -23.92
N GLN A 177 16.59 -20.23 -24.09
CA GLN A 177 16.20 -20.79 -25.40
C GLN A 177 14.70 -20.71 -25.69
N ASP A 178 13.85 -20.58 -24.67
CA ASP A 178 12.39 -20.50 -24.83
C ASP A 178 11.85 -19.07 -25.10
N GLU A 179 12.69 -18.02 -25.06
CA GLU A 179 12.30 -16.63 -25.42
C GLU A 179 12.45 -16.30 -26.93
N LEU A 180 12.60 -17.30 -27.79
CA LEU A 180 12.77 -17.14 -29.24
C LEU A 180 11.75 -17.93 -30.07
N PHE A 181 10.47 -17.96 -29.67
CA PHE A 181 9.32 -18.21 -30.56
C PHE A 181 8.06 -17.47 -30.10
#